data_AF-A0A430R258-F1
#
_entry.id   AF-A0A430R258-F1
#
_cell.length_a   1.000
_cell.length_b   1.000
_cell.length_c   1.000
_cell.angle_alpha   90.00
_cell.angle_beta   90.00
_cell.angle_gamma   90.00
#
_symmetry.space_group_name_H-M   'P 1'
#
loop_
_entity.id
_entity.type
_entity.pdbx_description
1 polymer ?
#
loop_
_entity_poly.entity_id
_entity_poly.type
_entity_poly.pdbx_seq_one_letter_code
_entity_poly.pdbx_strand_id
1 'polypeptide(L)'
;MLGSSGTQEPGADPFDNPRFRDLLLPKGEDGTPLAPASEEVLKRLTSRLLRTPEAMGYLEGRGLDARAARRFYLGLEDTARATAALAYPVIGPDGIPVRRHLYYEVPGLTRDAPGKGWGKGRPTSYWAIPPF
;
A
#
# COMPACT_ATOMS: atom_id res chain seq x y z
N MET A 1 -47.89 -25.11 -17.09
CA MET A 1 -46.52 -25.21 -17.63
C MET A 1 -45.60 -24.50 -16.65
N LEU A 2 -44.70 -25.23 -16.00
CA LEU A 2 -43.72 -24.71 -15.04
C LEU A 2 -42.55 -24.11 -15.84
N GLY A 3 -42.29 -22.82 -15.68
CA GLY A 3 -41.11 -22.16 -16.25
C GLY A 3 -39.89 -22.45 -15.38
N SER A 4 -38.88 -23.09 -15.96
CA SER A 4 -37.60 -23.36 -15.31
C SER A 4 -36.88 -22.06 -14.96
N SER A 5 -36.70 -21.80 -13.67
CA SER A 5 -35.71 -20.86 -13.16
C SER A 5 -34.32 -21.43 -13.45
N GLY A 6 -33.68 -20.95 -14.52
CA GLY A 6 -32.29 -21.26 -14.80
C GLY A 6 -31.41 -20.59 -13.76
N THR A 7 -30.87 -21.37 -12.83
CA THR A 7 -29.80 -20.94 -11.94
C THR A 7 -28.57 -20.67 -12.81
N GLN A 8 -28.26 -19.40 -13.05
CA GLN A 8 -27.01 -19.02 -13.69
C GLN A 8 -25.90 -19.34 -12.69
N GLU A 9 -25.15 -20.42 -12.93
CA GLU A 9 -23.95 -20.69 -12.14
C GLU A 9 -23.01 -19.47 -12.25
N PRO A 10 -22.40 -19.01 -11.14
CA PRO A 10 -21.39 -17.97 -11.24
C PRO A 10 -20.28 -18.49 -12.15
N GLY A 11 -20.19 -17.92 -13.36
CA GLY A 11 -19.14 -18.24 -14.31
C GLY A 11 -17.79 -18.05 -13.62
N ALA A 12 -16.85 -18.95 -13.89
CA ALA A 12 -15.50 -18.89 -13.35
C ALA A 12 -14.94 -17.46 -13.47
N ASP A 13 -14.43 -16.91 -12.37
CA ASP A 13 -13.85 -15.57 -12.36
C ASP A 13 -12.74 -15.51 -13.42
N PRO A 14 -12.88 -14.69 -14.48
CA PRO A 14 -11.86 -14.58 -15.52
C PRO A 14 -10.51 -14.07 -14.98
N PHE A 15 -10.50 -13.52 -13.76
CA PHE A 15 -9.31 -13.11 -13.02
C PHE A 15 -8.71 -14.22 -12.14
N ASP A 16 -9.39 -15.38 -11.99
CA ASP A 16 -8.84 -16.59 -11.38
C ASP A 16 -7.96 -17.37 -12.36
N ASN A 17 -6.99 -16.67 -12.98
CA ASN A 17 -5.90 -17.32 -13.68
C ASN A 17 -4.65 -17.29 -12.78
N PRO A 18 -4.00 -18.44 -12.54
CA PRO A 18 -2.75 -18.49 -11.77
C PRO A 18 -1.66 -17.53 -12.28
N ARG A 19 -1.61 -17.29 -13.60
CA ARG A 19 -0.68 -16.34 -14.21
C ARG A 19 -0.98 -14.89 -13.84
N PHE A 20 -2.25 -14.50 -13.71
CA PHE A 20 -2.62 -13.16 -13.29
C PHE A 20 -2.37 -12.96 -11.80
N ARG A 21 -2.62 -13.98 -10.97
CA ARG A 21 -2.33 -13.94 -9.53
C ARG A 21 -0.85 -13.64 -9.25
N ASP A 22 0.06 -14.30 -9.96
CA ASP A 22 1.51 -14.07 -9.79
C ASP A 22 1.96 -12.67 -10.24
N LEU A 23 1.31 -12.08 -11.25
CA LEU A 23 1.61 -10.72 -11.72
C LEU A 23 1.16 -9.64 -10.72
N LEU A 24 0.16 -9.93 -9.89
CA LEU A 24 -0.38 -8.99 -8.91
C LEU A 24 0.41 -8.98 -7.59
N LEU A 25 1.25 -9.99 -7.35
CA LEU A 25 2.04 -10.05 -6.12
C LEU A 25 3.18 -9.02 -6.17
N PRO A 26 3.29 -8.13 -5.17
CA PRO A 26 4.45 -7.25 -5.05
C PRO A 26 5.73 -8.09 -4.91
N LYS A 27 6.69 -7.87 -5.81
CA LYS A 27 7.96 -8.60 -5.85
C LYS A 27 9.15 -7.74 -5.40
N GLY A 28 10.14 -8.42 -4.83
CA GLY A 28 11.46 -7.88 -4.53
C GLY A 28 12.30 -7.66 -5.79
N GLU A 29 13.54 -7.23 -5.60
CA GLU A 29 14.49 -7.02 -6.72
C GLU A 29 14.93 -8.33 -7.39
N ASP A 30 14.90 -9.42 -6.63
CA ASP A 30 15.16 -10.80 -7.05
C ASP A 30 13.95 -11.45 -7.74
N GLY A 31 12.82 -10.74 -7.86
CA GLY A 31 11.59 -11.25 -8.44
C GLY A 31 10.78 -12.16 -7.52
N THR A 32 11.20 -12.37 -6.26
CA THR A 32 10.45 -13.19 -5.30
C THR A 32 9.30 -12.38 -4.70
N PRO A 33 8.14 -13.01 -4.41
CA PRO A 33 7.04 -12.35 -3.73
C PRO A 33 7.46 -11.84 -2.34
N LEU A 34 7.05 -10.61 -2.03
CA LEU A 34 7.34 -9.99 -0.74
C LEU A 34 6.50 -10.63 0.37
N ALA A 35 7.14 -10.92 1.50
CA ALA A 35 6.44 -11.37 2.69
C ALA A 35 5.52 -10.28 3.28
N PRO A 36 4.49 -10.65 4.05
CA PRO A 36 3.66 -9.71 4.80
C PRO A 36 4.48 -8.82 5.74
N ALA A 37 4.07 -7.56 5.87
CA ALA A 37 4.66 -6.62 6.81
C ALA A 37 4.42 -7.06 8.26
N SER A 38 5.39 -6.78 9.13
CA SER A 38 5.22 -7.01 10.57
C SER A 38 4.22 -6.02 11.14
N GLU A 39 3.17 -6.54 11.79
CA GLU A 39 2.14 -5.71 12.43
C GLU A 39 2.73 -4.77 13.49
N GLU A 40 3.73 -5.24 14.25
CA GLU A 40 4.42 -4.43 15.26
C GLU A 40 5.16 -3.24 14.63
N VAL A 41 5.83 -3.48 13.50
CA VAL A 41 6.51 -2.42 12.75
C VAL A 41 5.49 -1.39 12.25
N LEU A 42 4.39 -1.84 11.65
CA LEU A 42 3.33 -0.95 11.17
C LEU A 42 2.74 -0.13 12.32
N LYS A 43 2.40 -0.75 13.45
CA LYS A 43 1.88 -0.07 14.64
C LYS A 43 2.85 0.99 15.15
N ARG A 44 4.15 0.68 15.20
CA ARG A 44 5.19 1.61 15.62
C ARG A 44 5.27 2.83 14.69
N LEU A 45 5.30 2.62 13.37
CA LEU A 45 5.38 3.70 12.38
C LEU A 45 4.12 4.57 12.41
N THR A 46 2.93 3.97 12.47
CA THR A 46 1.65 4.69 12.59
C THR A 46 1.58 5.47 13.90
N SER A 47 2.00 4.88 15.02
CA SER A 47 2.01 5.56 16.31
C SER A 47 2.96 6.75 16.31
N ARG A 48 4.11 6.65 15.62
CA ARG A 48 5.03 7.79 15.44
C ARG A 48 4.35 8.91 14.65
N LEU A 49 3.73 8.59 13.52
CA LEU A 49 3.00 9.57 12.70
C LEU A 49 1.92 10.31 13.52
N LEU A 50 1.07 9.57 14.23
CA LEU A 50 -0.02 10.15 15.03
C LEU A 50 0.46 11.03 16.19
N ARG A 51 1.72 10.89 16.62
CA ARG A 51 2.35 11.69 17.68
C ARG A 51 3.17 12.86 17.14
N THR A 52 3.21 13.08 15.83
CA THR A 52 3.94 14.17 15.19
C THR A 52 2.93 15.16 14.58
N PRO A 53 2.60 16.26 15.29
CA PRO A 53 1.57 17.21 14.86
C PRO A 53 1.83 17.82 13.48
N GLU A 54 3.09 18.07 13.13
CA GLU A 54 3.48 18.65 11.84
C GLU A 54 3.12 17.70 10.68
N ALA A 55 3.34 16.40 10.87
CA ALA A 55 2.98 15.39 9.89
C ALA A 55 1.47 15.21 9.79
N MET A 56 0.77 15.21 10.93
CA MET A 56 -0.69 15.13 10.94
C MET A 56 -1.34 16.36 10.31
N GLY A 57 -0.86 17.56 10.61
CA GLY A 57 -1.35 18.79 9.98
C GLY A 57 -1.14 18.78 8.46
N TYR A 58 -0.03 18.22 7.99
CA TYR A 58 0.20 18.02 6.56
C TYR A 58 -0.82 17.06 5.90
N LEU A 59 -1.19 15.98 6.59
CA LEU A 59 -2.19 15.01 6.12
C LEU A 59 -3.62 15.57 6.18
N GLU A 60 -3.96 16.26 7.27
CA GLU A 60 -5.27 16.87 7.48
C GLU A 60 -5.56 17.95 6.44
N GLY A 61 -4.54 18.75 6.06
CA GLY A 61 -4.63 19.68 4.93
C GLY A 61 -4.93 19.02 3.58
N ARG A 62 -4.87 17.70 3.49
CA ARG A 62 -5.23 16.87 2.31
C ARG A 62 -6.48 16.01 2.54
N GLY A 63 -7.20 16.23 3.63
CA GLY A 63 -8.38 15.46 3.99
C GLY A 63 -8.09 14.06 4.53
N LEU A 64 -6.85 13.79 4.96
CA LEU A 64 -6.45 12.53 5.57
C LEU A 64 -6.33 12.70 7.09
N ASP A 65 -7.30 12.15 7.82
CA ASP A 65 -7.34 12.20 9.28
C ASP A 65 -6.62 10.99 9.94
N ALA A 66 -6.62 10.96 11.27
CA ALA A 66 -6.04 9.86 12.03
C ALA A 66 -6.69 8.49 11.72
N ARG A 67 -7.96 8.47 11.32
CA ARG A 67 -8.66 7.25 10.92
C ARG A 67 -8.12 6.74 9.59
N ALA A 68 -7.92 7.62 8.62
CA ALA A 68 -7.31 7.29 7.34
C ALA A 68 -5.86 6.79 7.54
N ALA A 69 -5.07 7.48 8.38
CA ALA A 69 -3.71 7.07 8.69
C ALA A 69 -3.64 5.64 9.25
N ARG A 70 -4.54 5.29 10.19
CA ARG A 70 -4.63 3.93 10.74
C ARG A 70 -5.10 2.91 9.70
N ARG A 71 -6.15 3.25 8.93
CA ARG A 71 -6.77 2.36 7.93
C ARG A 71 -5.79 1.96 6.83
N PHE A 72 -4.95 2.90 6.40
CA PHE A 72 -3.99 2.69 5.33
C PHE A 72 -2.56 2.46 5.84
N TYR A 73 -2.39 2.25 7.15
CA TYR A 73 -1.09 1.99 7.77
C TYR A 73 -0.03 3.05 7.44
N LEU A 74 -0.45 4.31 7.32
CA LEU A 74 0.47 5.43 7.12
C LEU A 74 1.33 5.60 8.36
N GLY A 75 2.61 5.90 8.15
CA GLY A 75 3.56 6.06 9.24
C GLY A 75 4.65 7.08 8.96
N LEU A 76 5.53 7.29 9.93
CA LEU A 76 6.78 8.03 9.74
C LEU A 76 7.96 7.10 9.92
N GLU A 77 8.87 7.07 8.95
CA GLU A 77 10.07 6.24 8.98
C GLU A 77 11.34 7.07 8.74
N ASP A 78 12.41 6.68 9.42
CA ASP A 78 13.76 7.10 9.06
C ASP A 78 14.35 6.03 8.14
N THR A 79 14.69 6.44 6.93
CA THR A 79 15.33 5.58 5.94
C THR A 79 16.84 5.79 5.97
N ALA A 80 17.57 4.98 5.21
CA ALA A 80 19.02 5.20 5.05
C ALA A 80 19.38 6.55 4.40
N ARG A 81 18.41 7.23 3.76
CA ARG A 81 18.65 8.47 3.00
C ARG A 81 17.94 9.70 3.55
N ALA A 82 16.83 9.51 4.27
CA ALA A 82 15.95 10.59 4.68
C ALA A 82 15.37 10.32 6.06
N THR A 83 15.14 11.38 6.84
CA THR A 83 14.52 11.31 8.18
C THR A 83 13.10 11.82 8.15
N ALA A 84 12.23 11.25 8.99
CA ALA A 84 10.82 11.59 9.11
C ALA A 84 10.08 11.63 7.77
N ALA A 85 10.29 10.61 6.93
CA ALA A 85 9.56 10.46 5.67
C ALA A 85 8.17 9.85 5.93
N LEU A 86 7.15 10.35 5.24
CA LEU A 86 5.82 9.72 5.25
C LEU A 86 5.92 8.37 4.55
N ALA A 87 5.75 7.29 5.30
CA ALA A 87 5.81 5.93 4.82
C ALA A 87 4.39 5.39 4.59
N TYR A 88 4.18 4.74 3.45
CA TYR A 88 2.96 4.03 3.12
C TYR A 88 3.31 2.65 2.55
N PRO A 89 2.85 1.55 3.18
CA PRO A 89 3.20 0.23 2.71
C PRO A 89 2.54 -0.08 1.38
N VAL A 90 3.23 -0.87 0.56
CA VAL A 90 2.60 -1.48 -0.62
C VAL A 90 1.59 -2.52 -0.13
N ILE A 91 0.40 -2.51 -0.72
CA ILE A 91 -0.68 -3.43 -0.36
C ILE A 91 -0.71 -4.57 -1.39
N GLY A 92 -0.73 -5.80 -0.90
CA GLY A 92 -0.90 -6.99 -1.72
C GLY A 92 -2.33 -7.13 -2.28
N PRO A 93 -2.56 -8.04 -3.23
CA PRO A 93 -3.88 -8.28 -3.82
C PRO A 93 -4.91 -8.80 -2.80
N ASP A 94 -4.46 -9.34 -1.68
CA ASP A 94 -5.26 -9.79 -0.54
C ASP A 94 -5.61 -8.65 0.43
N GLY A 95 -5.19 -7.42 0.15
CA GLY A 95 -5.36 -6.27 1.05
C GLY A 95 -4.36 -6.22 2.20
N ILE A 96 -3.38 -7.15 2.24
CA ILE A 96 -2.40 -7.23 3.32
C ILE A 96 -1.16 -6.37 2.95
N PRO A 97 -0.68 -5.49 3.84
CA PRO A 97 0.56 -4.77 3.62
C PRO A 97 1.76 -5.72 3.50
N VAL A 98 2.63 -5.51 2.52
CA VAL A 98 3.88 -6.28 2.34
C VAL A 98 5.10 -5.52 2.89
N ARG A 99 6.24 -6.19 3.04
CA ARG A 99 7.52 -5.63 3.55
C ARG A 99 8.21 -4.66 2.57
N ARG A 100 7.46 -3.69 2.05
CA ARG A 100 7.94 -2.62 1.18
C ARG A 100 7.11 -1.38 1.42
N HIS A 101 7.79 -0.25 1.59
CA HIS A 101 7.15 1.04 1.71
C HIS A 101 7.53 1.91 0.51
N LEU A 102 6.58 2.73 0.14
CA LEU A 102 6.84 3.93 -0.61
C LEU A 102 6.90 5.09 0.39
N TYR A 103 7.63 6.12 0.01
CA TYR A 103 7.96 7.25 0.85
C TYR A 103 7.55 8.54 0.15
N TYR A 104 7.15 9.51 0.95
CA TYR A 104 6.81 10.84 0.49
C TYR A 104 7.41 11.89 1.41
N GLU A 105 7.83 13.00 0.83
CA GLU A 105 8.35 14.15 1.56
C GLU A 105 7.21 14.92 2.24
N VAL A 106 7.33 15.12 3.55
CA VAL A 106 6.53 16.09 4.30
C VAL A 106 7.32 17.40 4.34
N PRO A 107 6.90 18.47 3.62
CA PRO A 107 7.62 19.73 3.56
C PRO A 107 7.83 20.34 4.96
N GLY A 108 9.05 20.76 5.24
CA GLY A 108 9.44 21.33 6.53
C GLY A 108 9.66 20.32 7.66
N LEU A 109 9.38 19.03 7.44
CA LEU A 109 9.60 17.95 8.42
C LEU A 109 10.63 16.93 7.93
N THR A 110 10.45 16.42 6.70
CA THR A 110 11.35 15.43 6.12
C THR A 110 12.68 16.09 5.76
N ARG A 111 13.79 15.46 6.14
CA ARG A 111 15.14 15.91 5.74
C ARG A 111 15.79 14.91 4.80
N ASP A 112 16.61 15.43 3.90
CA ASP A 112 17.41 14.66 2.94
C ASP A 112 16.58 13.79 1.98
N ALA A 113 15.34 14.21 1.72
CA ALA A 113 14.46 13.54 0.77
C ALA A 113 15.11 13.49 -0.63
N PRO A 114 15.20 12.31 -1.28
CA PRO A 114 15.71 12.21 -2.65
C PRO A 114 14.83 12.91 -3.69
N GLY A 115 13.60 13.25 -3.32
CA GLY A 115 12.58 13.90 -4.13
C GLY A 115 11.22 13.79 -3.44
N LYS A 116 10.16 14.27 -4.10
CA LYS A 116 8.81 14.29 -3.51
C LYS A 116 8.30 12.91 -3.09
N GLY A 117 8.61 11.89 -3.88
CA GLY A 117 8.24 10.51 -3.57
C GLY A 117 9.29 9.53 -4.09
N TRP A 118 9.54 8.48 -3.33
CA TRP A 118 10.52 7.44 -3.68
C TRP A 118 10.16 6.10 -3.05
N GLY A 119 10.83 5.03 -3.47
CA GLY A 119 10.63 3.69 -2.93
C GLY A 119 11.82 2.80 -3.26
N LYS A 120 11.98 1.71 -2.50
CA LYS A 120 12.95 0.67 -2.83
C LYS A 120 12.38 -0.30 -3.87
N GLY A 121 13.23 -0.99 -4.61
CA GLY A 121 12.82 -1.99 -5.59
C GLY A 121 12.30 -1.41 -6.91
N ARG A 122 12.00 -2.31 -7.86
CA ARG A 122 11.54 -1.93 -9.20
C ARG A 122 10.09 -1.43 -9.19
N PRO A 123 9.72 -0.49 -10.06
CA PRO A 123 8.32 -0.10 -10.23
C PRO A 123 7.48 -1.34 -10.56
N THR A 124 6.42 -1.57 -9.78
CA THR A 124 5.45 -2.63 -10.06
C THR A 124 4.27 -1.97 -10.77
N SER A 125 4.03 -2.33 -12.02
CA SER A 125 2.85 -1.88 -12.77
C SER A 125 1.89 -3.05 -12.89
N TYR A 126 0.65 -2.88 -12.44
CA TYR A 126 -0.44 -3.81 -12.70
C TYR A 126 -1.48 -3.11 -13.57
N TRP A 127 -2.04 -3.85 -14.54
CA TRP A 127 -3.14 -3.39 -15.36
C TRP A 127 -4.43 -3.96 -14.79
N ALA A 128 -5.31 -3.09 -14.30
CA ALA A 128 -6.69 -3.45 -14.04
C ALA A 128 -7.48 -3.19 -15.34
N ILE A 129 -7.91 -4.26 -16.03
CA ILE A 129 -8.84 -4.14 -17.16
C ILE A 129 -10.25 -4.19 -16.53
N PRO A 130 -11.09 -3.17 -16.72
CA PRO A 130 -12.46 -3.21 -16.22
C PRO A 130 -13.21 -4.40 -16.84
N PRO A 131 -14.05 -5.13 -16.07
CA PRO A 131 -14.94 -6.11 -16.66
C PRO A 131 -15.93 -5.38 -17.58
N PHE A 132 -16.06 -5.87 -18.81
CA PHE A 132 -17.09 -5.43 -19.77
C PHE A 132 -18.44 -6.03 -19.40
#